data_AF-A0A6A4I6K6-F1
#
_entry.id   AF-A0A6A4I6K6-F1
#
_cell.length_a   1.000
_cell.length_b   1.000
_cell.length_c   1.000
_cell.angle_alpha   90.00
_cell.angle_beta   90.00
_cell.angle_gamma   90.00
#
_symmetry.space_group_name_H-M   'P 1'
#
loop_
_entity.id
_entity.type
_entity.pdbx_description
1 polymer ?
#
loop_
_entity_poly.entity_id
_entity_poly.type
_entity_poly.pdbx_seq_one_letter_code
_entity_poly.pdbx_strand_id
1 'polypeptide(L)' 'PHGFQSIKAAINVSSAETGIIFGSILWEGPNMSEACVVLNNIHIDIMDYIKPAYCNEVQFHSMWMEFKWENCVSMNSSVS' A
#
# COMPACT_ATOMS: atom_id res chain seq x y z
N PRO A 1 29.44 -20.82 2.14
CA PRO A 1 28.36 -21.40 1.29
C PRO A 1 27.29 -22.04 2.20
N HIS A 2 25.99 -21.86 1.90
CA HIS A 2 24.83 -22.21 2.76
C HIS A 2 24.44 -21.20 3.87
N GLY A 3 24.87 -19.95 3.78
CA GLY A 3 24.33 -18.89 4.65
C GLY A 3 22.92 -18.47 4.23
N PHE A 4 22.05 -18.19 5.18
CA PHE A 4 20.72 -17.61 4.95
C PHE A 4 20.61 -16.29 5.72
N GLN A 5 20.02 -15.28 5.07
CA GLN A 5 19.73 -14.00 5.69
C GLN A 5 18.29 -13.60 5.36
N SER A 6 17.53 -13.20 6.37
CA SER A 6 16.19 -12.64 6.20
C SER A 6 16.24 -11.13 6.38
N ILE A 7 15.58 -10.40 5.48
CA ILE A 7 15.41 -8.96 5.52
C ILE A 7 13.91 -8.68 5.55
N LYS A 8 13.48 -7.74 6.38
CA LYS A 8 12.07 -7.34 6.52
C LYS A 8 11.95 -5.84 6.26
N ALA A 9 10.93 -5.46 5.51
CA ALA A 9 10.55 -4.07 5.28
C ALA A 9 9.08 -3.88 5.69
N ALA A 10 8.78 -2.78 6.39
CA ALA A 10 7.43 -2.40 6.74
C ALA A 10 6.88 -1.45 5.67
N ILE A 11 5.62 -1.64 5.29
CA ILE A 11 4.94 -0.84 4.27
C ILE A 11 3.68 -0.26 4.89
N ASN A 12 3.56 1.06 4.87
CA ASN A 12 2.34 1.75 5.28
C ASN A 12 1.41 1.86 4.07
N VAL A 13 0.17 1.43 4.25
CA VAL A 13 -0.85 1.47 3.19
C VAL A 13 -1.74 2.67 3.42
N SER A 14 -1.73 3.61 2.48
CA SER A 14 -2.54 4.84 2.52
C SER A 14 -3.70 4.84 1.51
N SER A 15 -3.75 3.87 0.59
CA SER A 15 -4.79 3.74 -0.43
C SER A 15 -5.12 2.26 -0.69
N ALA A 16 -6.33 2.00 -1.17
CA ALA A 16 -6.80 0.66 -1.55
C ALA A 16 -6.40 0.25 -2.98
N GLU A 17 -5.47 0.98 -3.60
CA GLU A 17 -5.01 0.70 -4.97
C GLU A 17 -4.05 -0.49 -5.02
N THR A 18 -4.13 -1.27 -6.10
CA THR A 18 -3.17 -2.35 -6.39
C THR A 18 -1.78 -1.77 -6.57
N GLY A 19 -0.82 -2.26 -5.79
CA GLY A 19 0.58 -1.85 -5.85
C GLY A 19 1.47 -2.91 -6.50
N ILE A 20 2.58 -2.46 -7.10
CA ILE A 20 3.66 -3.35 -7.56
C ILE A 20 4.95 -2.95 -6.83
N ILE A 21 5.63 -3.92 -6.23
CA ILE A 21 6.95 -3.72 -5.62
C ILE A 21 8.04 -4.19 -6.56
N PHE A 22 9.00 -3.30 -6.80
CA PHE A 22 10.26 -3.59 -7.45
C PHE A 22 11.37 -3.74 -6.39
N GLY A 23 12.22 -4.75 -6.54
CA GLY A 23 13.32 -4.99 -5.63
C GLY A 23 14.62 -5.30 -6.36
N SER A 24 15.73 -4.83 -5.80
CA SER A 24 17.08 -5.20 -6.23
C SER A 24 17.96 -5.43 -5.01
N ILE A 25 18.88 -6.38 -5.12
CA ILE A 25 19.91 -6.65 -4.11
C ILE A 25 21.23 -6.15 -4.67
N LEU A 26 21.83 -5.16 -4.00
CA LEU A 26 23.15 -4.65 -4.33
C LEU A 26 24.16 -5.13 -3.28
N TRP A 27 25.36 -5.49 -3.74
CA TRP A 27 26.47 -5.83 -2.85
C TRP A 27 27.82 -5.51 -3.52
N GLU A 28 28.88 -5.44 -2.70
CA GLU A 28 30.25 -5.30 -3.18
C GLU A 28 30.86 -6.67 -3.51
N GLY A 29 31.24 -6.84 -4.77
CA GLY A 29 31.97 -7.99 -5.28
C GLY A 29 33.50 -7.86 -5.15
N PRO A 30 34.24 -8.81 -5.74
CA PRO A 30 35.71 -8.75 -5.76
C PRO A 30 36.21 -7.42 -6.35
N ASN A 31 37.29 -6.87 -5.81
CA ASN A 31 37.89 -5.60 -6.26
C ASN A 31 36.95 -4.38 -6.16
N MET A 32 36.03 -4.35 -5.18
CA MET A 32 35.04 -3.28 -4.98
C MET A 32 34.13 -3.06 -6.21
N SER A 33 33.92 -4.09 -7.02
CA SER A 33 32.94 -4.00 -8.11
C SER A 33 31.54 -4.07 -7.54
N GLU A 34 30.67 -3.11 -7.82
CA GLU A 34 29.24 -3.25 -7.50
C GLU A 34 28.64 -4.41 -8.30
N ALA A 35 27.89 -5.25 -7.62
CA ALA A 35 27.09 -6.30 -8.20
C ALA A 35 25.62 -6.14 -7.79
N CYS A 36 24.71 -6.46 -8.71
CA CYS A 36 23.29 -6.25 -8.53
C CYS A 36 22.49 -7.43 -9.09
N VAL A 37 21.48 -7.87 -8.35
CA VAL A 37 20.46 -8.81 -8.82
C VAL A 37 19.11 -8.14 -8.73
N VAL A 38 18.40 -8.09 -9.85
CA VAL A 38 17.01 -7.64 -9.91
C VAL A 38 16.11 -8.80 -9.47
N LEU A 39 15.23 -8.51 -8.52
CA LEU A 39 14.25 -9.47 -8.00
C LEU A 39 13.00 -9.48 -8.86
N ASN A 40 12.22 -10.55 -8.75
CA ASN A 40 10.92 -10.62 -9.38
C ASN A 40 9.97 -9.56 -8.81
N ASN A 41 9.09 -9.05 -9.67
CA ASN A 41 8.05 -8.12 -9.26
C ASN A 41 7.06 -8.83 -8.33
N ILE A 42 6.67 -8.13 -7.26
CA ILE A 42 5.66 -8.61 -6.33
C ILE A 42 4.40 -7.77 -6.56
N HIS A 43 3.32 -8.43 -6.97
CA HIS A 43 2.01 -7.80 -7.10
C HIS A 43 1.30 -7.86 -5.74
N ILE A 44 0.81 -6.71 -5.28
CA ILE A 44 0.08 -6.59 -4.01
C ILE A 44 -1.34 -6.12 -4.33
N ASP A 45 -2.30 -6.98 -4.05
CA ASP A 45 -3.70 -6.60 -3.87
C ASP A 45 -3.97 -6.50 -2.37
N ILE A 46 -4.31 -5.30 -1.89
CA ILE A 46 -4.58 -5.09 -0.47
C ILE A 46 -5.95 -5.64 -0.06
N MET A 47 -6.88 -5.83 -1.02
CA MET A 47 -8.21 -6.36 -0.73
C MET A 47 -8.13 -7.74 -0.07
N ASP A 48 -7.12 -8.55 -0.44
CA ASP A 48 -6.86 -9.87 0.17
C ASP A 48 -6.44 -9.80 1.64
N TYR A 49 -5.93 -8.65 2.09
CA TYR A 49 -5.50 -8.42 3.47
C TYR A 49 -6.58 -7.71 4.32
N ILE A 50 -7.67 -7.25 3.71
CA ILE A 50 -8.82 -6.68 4.42
C ILE A 50 -9.64 -7.84 4.99
N LYS A 51 -9.86 -7.81 6.30
CA LYS A 51 -10.71 -8.80 6.98
C LYS A 51 -12.10 -8.22 7.22
N PRO A 52 -13.16 -9.05 7.11
CA PRO A 52 -14.50 -8.64 7.52
C PRO A 52 -14.50 -8.14 8.96
N ALA A 53 -15.17 -7.02 9.19
CA ALA A 53 -15.41 -6.46 10.52
C ALA A 53 -16.89 -6.11 10.66
N TYR A 54 -17.41 -6.23 11.89
CA TYR A 54 -18.77 -5.84 12.22
C TYR A 54 -18.75 -4.54 13.02
N CYS A 55 -19.67 -3.64 12.70
CA CYS A 55 -19.95 -2.44 13.47
C CYS A 55 -21.46 -2.29 13.64
N ASN A 56 -21.88 -1.65 14.72
CA ASN A 56 -23.27 -1.25 14.87
C ASN A 56 -23.55 0.03 14.06
N GLU A 57 -24.84 0.38 13.91
CA GLU A 57 -25.27 1.54 13.11
C GLU A 57 -24.60 2.86 13.55
N VAL A 58 -24.48 3.09 14.87
CA VAL A 58 -23.85 4.30 15.42
C VAL A 58 -22.37 4.37 15.05
N GLN A 59 -21.64 3.26 15.20
CA GLN A 59 -20.23 3.17 14.83
C GLN A 59 -20.02 3.36 13.33
N PHE A 60 -20.88 2.75 12.51
CA PHE A 60 -20.84 2.91 11.06
C PHE A 60 -21.00 4.39 10.68
N HIS A 61 -22.01 5.07 11.22
CA HIS A 61 -22.23 6.50 10.96
C HIS A 61 -21.06 7.37 11.41
N SER A 62 -20.49 7.12 12.59
CA SER A 62 -19.32 7.86 13.07
C SER A 62 -18.11 7.69 12.13
N MET A 63 -17.78 6.44 11.76
CA MET A 63 -16.68 6.15 10.82
C MET A 63 -16.94 6.78 9.44
N TRP A 64 -18.18 6.67 8.94
CA TRP A 64 -18.58 7.21 7.66
C TRP A 64 -18.48 8.74 7.60
N MET A 65 -18.83 9.43 8.69
CA MET A 65 -18.69 10.89 8.77
C MET A 65 -17.24 11.38 8.86
N GLU A 66 -16.33 10.55 9.39
CA GLU A 66 -14.91 10.88 9.50
C GLU A 66 -14.20 10.86 8.13
N PHE A 67 -14.72 10.09 7.18
CA PHE A 67 -14.31 10.15 5.78
C PHE A 67 -14.82 11.43 5.12
N LYS A 68 -13.96 12.48 5.11
CA LYS A 68 -14.20 13.66 4.29
C LYS A 68 -14.21 13.27 2.82
N TRP A 69 -15.39 13.26 2.22
CA TRP A 69 -15.53 13.16 0.78
C TRP A 69 -14.76 14.30 0.10
N GLU A 70 -13.69 13.98 -0.62
CA GLU A 70 -12.86 14.97 -1.33
C GLU A 70 -13.59 15.65 -2.50
N ASN A 71 -14.82 15.23 -2.82
CA ASN A 71 -15.56 15.73 -3.98
C ASN A 71 -16.96 16.25 -3.66
N CYS A 72 -17.08 17.05 -2.59
CA CYS A 72 -17.62 18.42 -2.60
C CYS A 72 -18.37 19.01 -3.80
N VAL A 73 -19.16 18.32 -4.65
CA VAL A 73 -19.78 19.01 -5.81
C VAL A 73 -20.87 19.95 -5.30
N SER A 74 -20.54 21.22 -5.16
CA SER A 74 -21.48 22.28 -4.85
C SER A 74 -22.40 22.51 -6.05
N MET A 75 -23.65 22.03 -5.96
CA MET A 75 -24.69 22.37 -6.92
C MET A 75 -25.13 23.81 -6.71
N ASN A 76 -24.63 24.73 -7.53
CA ASN A 76 -25.18 26.07 -7.64
C ASN A 76 -26.29 26.05 -8.69
N SER A 77 -27.54 25.80 -8.30
CA SER A 77 -28.67 26.09 -9.18
C SER A 77 -28.98 27.58 -9.10
N SER A 78 -28.61 28.35 -10.13
CA SER A 78 -29.22 29.65 -10.37
C SER A 78 -30.66 29.41 -10.82
N VAL A 79 -31.59 29.38 -9.86
CA VAL A 79 -33.02 29.47 -10.15
C VAL A 79 -33.23 30.78 -10.92
N SER A 80 -33.56 30.66 -12.19
CA SER A 80 -33.99 31.77 -13.06
C SER A 80 -35.50 31.94 -12.96
#